data_AF-A0A940YHZ1-F1
#
_entry.id   AF-A0A940YHZ1-F1
#
_cell.length_a   1.000
_cell.length_b   1.000
_cell.length_c   1.000
_cell.angle_alpha   90.00
_cell.angle_beta   90.00
_cell.angle_gamma   90.00
#
_symmetry.space_group_name_H-M   'P 1'
#
loop_
_entity.id
_entity.type
_entity.pdbx_description
1 polymer ?
#
loop_
_entity_poly.entity_id
_entity_poly.type
_entity_poly.pdbx_seq_one_letter_code
_entity_poly.pdbx_strand_id
1 'polypeptide(L)'
;MPYVFTPPAAFEWPDIWLRQDMRGRFYFLMEPIRAAAEACGIPEEDLDRQTATTIAAEWYRHHLRHGGRHFPLADRWLADLEAQSDRTH
;
A
#
# COMPACT_ATOMS: atom_id res chain seq x y z
N MET A 1 9.00 10.55 13.31
CA MET A 1 7.85 11.37 12.86
C MET A 1 7.02 10.50 11.93
N PRO A 2 5.67 10.48 12.01
CA PRO A 2 4.90 9.74 11.02
C PRO A 2 5.08 10.42 9.66
N TYR A 3 5.59 9.68 8.67
CA TYR A 3 5.74 10.17 7.31
C TYR A 3 4.35 10.51 6.76
N VAL A 4 4.11 11.78 6.41
CA VAL A 4 2.91 12.17 5.67
C VAL A 4 3.13 11.72 4.24
N PHE A 5 2.52 10.59 3.91
CA PHE A 5 2.64 9.99 2.60
C PHE A 5 1.62 10.64 1.64
N THR A 6 2.07 11.17 0.51
CA THR A 6 1.20 11.67 -0.57
C THR A 6 1.73 11.16 -1.92
N PRO A 7 0.96 10.33 -2.64
CA PRO A 7 1.41 9.74 -3.90
C PRO A 7 1.36 10.76 -5.05
N PRO A 8 2.35 10.76 -5.97
CA PRO A 8 2.30 11.55 -7.20
C PRO A 8 1.14 11.14 -8.12
N ALA A 9 0.45 12.14 -8.69
CA ALA A 9 -0.77 11.97 -9.49
C ALA A 9 -0.61 11.14 -10.78
N ALA A 10 0.63 10.93 -11.25
CA ALA A 10 0.93 10.17 -12.48
C ALA A 10 1.10 8.66 -12.26
N PHE A 11 1.03 8.19 -11.01
CA PHE A 11 1.33 6.80 -10.68
C PHE A 11 0.05 6.00 -10.43
N GLU A 12 -0.39 5.22 -11.42
CA GLU A 12 -1.55 4.33 -11.32
C GLU A 12 -1.26 3.14 -10.40
N TRP A 13 -2.28 2.66 -9.67
CA TRP A 13 -2.19 1.39 -8.94
C TRP A 13 -2.24 0.21 -9.93
N PRO A 14 -1.14 -0.49 -10.18
CA PRO A 14 -1.14 -1.68 -11.00
C PRO A 14 -1.57 -2.91 -10.19
N ASP A 15 -2.37 -3.79 -10.79
CA ASP A 15 -2.87 -5.04 -10.21
C ASP A 15 -1.78 -5.93 -9.61
N ILE A 16 -0.55 -5.78 -10.09
CA ILE A 16 0.61 -6.58 -9.69
C ILE A 16 1.17 -6.24 -8.30
N TRP A 17 0.74 -5.17 -7.63
CA TRP A 17 1.34 -4.75 -6.35
C TRP A 17 1.12 -5.73 -5.21
N LEU A 18 -0.05 -6.39 -5.20
CA LEU A 18 -0.51 -7.20 -4.08
C LEU A 18 -0.77 -8.63 -4.55
N ARG A 19 -0.24 -9.59 -3.81
CA ARG A 19 -0.52 -11.03 -4.00
C ARG A 19 -1.02 -11.64 -2.70
N GLN A 20 -1.76 -12.74 -2.83
CA GLN A 20 -2.20 -13.55 -1.71
C GLN A 20 -1.74 -15.00 -1.91
N ASP A 21 -1.13 -15.59 -0.89
CA ASP A 21 -0.79 -17.01 -0.91
C ASP A 21 -2.02 -17.90 -0.64
N MET A 22 -1.86 -19.21 -0.82
CA MET A 22 -2.94 -20.19 -0.55
C MET A 22 -3.42 -20.20 0.90
N ARG A 23 -2.67 -19.60 1.84
CA ARG A 23 -3.04 -19.48 3.26
C ARG A 23 -3.74 -18.16 3.56
N GLY A 24 -4.02 -17.34 2.54
CA GLY A 24 -4.67 -16.05 2.69
C GLY A 24 -3.73 -14.92 3.13
N ARG A 25 -2.42 -15.13 3.21
CA ARG A 25 -1.47 -14.08 3.60
C ARG A 25 -1.17 -13.17 2.42
N PHE A 26 -1.16 -11.87 2.69
CA PHE A 26 -0.87 -10.83 1.71
C PHE A 26 0.62 -10.53 1.63
N TYR A 27 1.12 -10.33 0.42
CA TYR A 27 2.50 -9.93 0.14
C TYR A 27 2.53 -8.88 -0.95
N PHE A 28 3.41 -7.91 -0.79
CA PHE A 28 3.68 -6.91 -1.82
C PHE A 28 4.82 -7.35 -2.72
N LEU A 29 4.73 -6.99 -3.99
CA LEU A 29 5.94 -6.94 -4.81
C LEU A 29 6.79 -5.77 -4.33
N MET A 30 8.03 -6.05 -3.93
CA MET A 30 8.90 -5.01 -3.34
C MET A 30 9.37 -3.98 -4.36
N GLU A 31 9.52 -4.36 -5.63
CA GLU A 31 9.94 -3.46 -6.71
C GLU A 31 9.03 -2.22 -6.84
N PRO A 32 7.70 -2.37 -6.98
CA PRO A 32 6.82 -1.21 -7.01
C PRO A 32 6.81 -0.39 -5.72
N ILE A 33 6.88 -1.05 -4.56
CA ILE A 33 6.94 -0.38 -3.26
C ILE A 33 8.21 0.47 -3.13
N ARG A 34 9.35 -0.03 -3.63
CA ARG A 34 10.62 0.71 -3.68
C ARG A 34 10.54 1.92 -4.61
N ALA A 35 9.98 1.76 -5.81
CA ALA A 35 9.78 2.87 -6.74
C ALA A 35 8.88 3.97 -6.13
N ALA A 36 7.86 3.55 -5.39
CA ALA A 36 6.98 4.43 -4.63
C ALA A 36 7.70 5.15 -3.48
N ALA A 37 8.51 4.42 -2.70
CA ALA A 37 9.32 4.97 -1.64
C ALA A 37 10.32 6.01 -2.18
N GLU A 38 11.02 5.68 -3.26
CA GLU A 38 11.98 6.57 -3.93
C GLU A 38 11.29 7.85 -4.45
N ALA A 39 10.13 7.72 -5.11
CA ALA A 39 9.36 8.87 -5.58
C ALA A 39 8.90 9.81 -4.44
N CYS A 40 8.80 9.28 -3.23
CA CYS A 40 8.44 10.02 -2.02
C CYS A 40 9.67 10.45 -1.19
N GLY A 41 10.89 10.18 -1.65
CA GLY A 41 12.12 10.50 -0.93
C GLY A 41 12.33 9.68 0.35
N ILE A 42 11.69 8.51 0.46
CA ILE A 42 11.89 7.56 1.57
C ILE A 42 13.09 6.70 1.22
N PRO A 43 14.18 6.73 2.01
CA PRO A 43 15.37 5.92 1.73
C PRO A 43 15.07 4.43 1.95
N GLU A 44 15.75 3.55 1.22
CA GLU A 44 15.50 2.09 1.31
C GLU A 44 15.75 1.53 2.72
N GLU A 45 16.66 2.14 3.49
CA GLU A 45 16.93 1.78 4.89
C GLU A 45 15.72 1.97 5.83
N ASP A 46 14.81 2.89 5.48
CA ASP A 46 13.57 3.16 6.20
C ASP A 46 12.39 2.32 5.67
N LEU A 47 12.59 1.53 4.60
CA LEU A 47 11.54 0.72 3.97
C LEU A 47 11.30 -0.60 4.71
N ASP A 48 10.90 -0.50 5.97
CA ASP A 48 10.46 -1.66 6.75
C ASP A 48 9.06 -2.14 6.33
N ARG A 49 8.61 -3.25 6.91
CA ARG A 49 7.31 -3.85 6.61
C ARG A 49 6.15 -2.89 6.88
N GLN A 50 6.24 -2.09 7.93
CA GLN A 50 5.18 -1.17 8.32
C GLN A 50 5.10 -0.01 7.33
N THR A 51 6.24 0.55 6.97
CA THR A 51 6.39 1.63 5.99
C THR A 51 5.90 1.18 4.61
N ALA A 52 6.30 0.00 4.14
CA ALA A 52 5.79 -0.60 2.91
C ALA A 52 4.26 -0.76 2.93
N THR A 53 3.71 -1.19 4.06
CA THR A 53 2.27 -1.37 4.28
C THR A 53 1.53 -0.03 4.20
N THR A 54 2.06 1.02 4.84
CA THR A 54 1.51 2.37 4.81
C THR A 54 1.55 2.97 3.41
N ILE A 55 2.69 2.87 2.72
CA ILE A 55 2.87 3.32 1.33
C ILE A 55 1.80 2.66 0.45
N ALA A 56 1.67 1.34 0.52
CA ALA A 56 0.66 0.61 -0.24
C ALA A 56 -0.77 1.07 0.10
N ALA A 57 -1.09 1.27 1.37
CA ALA A 57 -2.46 1.58 1.78
C ALA A 57 -2.88 2.96 1.27
N GLU A 58 -1.99 3.94 1.44
CA GLU A 58 -2.27 5.31 1.04
C GLU A 58 -2.27 5.48 -0.49
N TRP A 59 -1.42 4.75 -1.22
CA TRP A 59 -1.48 4.74 -2.68
C TRP A 59 -2.79 4.15 -3.18
N TYR A 60 -3.25 3.04 -2.60
CA TYR A 60 -4.52 2.43 -3.01
C TYR A 60 -5.71 3.36 -2.71
N ARG A 61 -5.72 3.98 -1.52
CA ARG A 61 -6.72 4.99 -1.16
C ARG A 61 -6.70 6.19 -2.09
N HIS A 62 -5.52 6.65 -2.52
CA HIS A 62 -5.40 7.71 -3.50
C HIS A 62 -5.95 7.29 -4.86
N HIS A 63 -5.57 6.12 -5.36
CA HIS A 63 -6.11 5.54 -6.60
C HIS A 63 -7.65 5.55 -6.60
N LEU A 64 -8.28 5.07 -5.52
CA LEU A 64 -9.74 5.09 -5.38
C LEU A 64 -10.31 6.53 -5.34
N ARG A 65 -9.67 7.46 -4.61
CA ARG A 65 -10.09 8.88 -4.57
C ARG A 65 -10.05 9.56 -5.94
N HIS A 66 -9.19 9.10 -6.85
CA HIS A 66 -9.04 9.63 -8.20
C HIS A 66 -9.86 8.86 -9.26
N GLY A 67 -10.84 8.06 -8.83
CA GLY A 67 -11.73 7.31 -9.75
C GLY A 67 -11.12 6.02 -10.28
N GLY A 68 -10.02 5.56 -9.68
CA GLY A 68 -9.43 4.27 -9.96
C GLY A 68 -10.39 3.11 -9.66
N ARG A 69 -10.26 2.02 -10.41
CA ARG A 69 -11.10 0.82 -10.23
C ARG A 69 -10.80 0.11 -8.91
N HIS A 70 -11.84 -0.48 -8.34
CA HIS A 70 -11.73 -1.39 -7.20
C HIS A 70 -11.05 -2.71 -7.60
N PHE A 71 -10.17 -3.18 -6.72
CA PHE A 71 -9.54 -4.48 -6.83
C PHE A 71 -9.98 -5.35 -5.65
N PRO A 72 -10.74 -6.45 -5.88
CA PRO A 72 -11.28 -7.27 -4.79
C PRO A 72 -10.23 -7.72 -3.77
N LEU A 73 -9.00 -8.00 -4.24
CA LEU A 73 -7.91 -8.40 -3.37
C LEU A 73 -7.38 -7.24 -2.51
N ALA A 74 -7.24 -6.05 -3.10
CA ALA A 74 -6.75 -4.86 -2.39
C ALA A 74 -7.82 -4.29 -1.46
N ASP A 75 -9.09 -4.32 -1.85
CA ASP A 75 -10.23 -3.96 -0.99
C ASP A 75 -10.27 -4.84 0.26
N ARG A 76 -10.15 -6.16 0.09
CA ARG A 76 -10.11 -7.10 1.22
C ARG A 76 -8.91 -6.85 2.13
N TRP A 77 -7.73 -6.66 1.54
CA TRP A 77 -6.52 -6.37 2.30
C TRP A 77 -6.63 -5.07 3.10
N LEU A 78 -7.16 -4.01 2.50
CA LEU A 78 -7.36 -2.71 3.16
C LEU A 78 -8.36 -2.83 4.32
N ALA A 79 -9.47 -3.54 4.11
CA ALA A 79 -10.45 -3.81 5.17
C ALA A 79 -9.85 -4.64 6.31
N ASP A 80 -9.03 -5.65 6.00
CA ASP A 80 -8.32 -6.45 7.00
C ASP A 80 -7.32 -5.60 7.81
N LEU A 81 -6.67 -4.64 7.17
CA LEU A 81 -5.73 -3.70 7.81
C LEU A 81 -6.44 -2.72 8.75
N GLU A 82 -7.59 -2.18 8.31
CA GLU A 82 -8.43 -1.28 9.11
C GLU A 82 -9.02 -2.00 10.32
N ALA A 83 -9.55 -3.22 10.13
CA ALA A 83 -10.07 -4.04 11.23
C ALA A 83 -9.02 -4.44 12.27
N GLN A 84 -7.73 -4.51 11.89
CA GLN A 84 -6.64 -4.74 12.83
C GLN A 84 -6.29 -3.49 13.63
N SER A 85 -6.37 -2.32 12.99
CA SER A 85 -6.10 -1.03 13.65
C SER A 85 -7.15 -0.74 14.72
N ASP A 86 -8.43 -1.00 14.43
CA ASP A 86 -9.55 -0.80 15.36
C ASP A 86 -9.52 -1.72 16.59
N ARG A 87 -8.83 -2.87 16.52
CA ARG A 87 -8.69 -3.80 17.66
C ARG A 87 -7.53 -3.46 18.58
N THR A 88 -6.63 -2.59 18.16
CA THR A 88 -5.42 -2.21 18.89
C THR A 88 -5.62 -0.91 19.70
N HIS A 89 -6.78 -0.27 19.54
CA HIS A 89 -7.26 0.89 20.28
C HIS A 89 -8.33 0.49 21.31
#